data_AF-A0A8S3A0M4-F1
#
_entry.id   AF-A0A8S3A0M4-F1
#
_cell.length_a   1.000
_cell.length_b   1.000
_cell.length_c   1.000
_cell.angle_alpha   90.00
_cell.angle_beta   90.00
_cell.angle_gamma   90.00
#
_symmetry.space_group_name_H-M   'P 1'
#
loop_
_entity.id
_entity.type
_entity.pdbx_description
1 polymer ?
#
loop_
_entity_poly.entity_id
_entity_poly.type
_entity_poly.pdbx_seq_one_letter_code
_entity_poly.pdbx_strand_id
1 'polypeptide(L)' 'NQLTYADIQFYDKVSTLLSADATVLDNYPKLKRNYAEVEKQPKIAAYIKSRPQTSF' A
#
# COMPACT_ATOMS: atom_id res chain seq x y z
N ASN A 1 12.37 -12.55 -0.88
CA ASN A 1 11.20 -12.12 -1.68
C ASN A 1 11.54 -10.86 -2.44
N GLN A 2 11.39 -10.90 -3.75
CA GLN A 2 11.60 -9.77 -4.64
C GLN A 2 10.27 -9.05 -4.84
N LEU A 3 10.26 -7.72 -4.73
CA LEU A 3 9.08 -6.90 -5.02
C LEU A 3 8.69 -7.07 -6.49
N THR A 4 7.41 -7.31 -6.76
CA THR A 4 6.84 -7.41 -8.10
C THR A 4 5.81 -6.32 -8.34
N TYR A 5 5.39 -6.18 -9.60
CA TYR A 5 4.32 -5.26 -9.95
C TYR A 5 2.98 -5.60 -9.27
N ALA A 6 2.74 -6.88 -8.95
CA ALA A 6 1.54 -7.30 -8.24
C ALA A 6 1.46 -6.71 -6.82
N ASP A 7 2.60 -6.63 -6.11
CA ASP A 7 2.68 -6.02 -4.78
C ASP A 7 2.38 -4.51 -4.84
N ILE A 8 2.88 -3.83 -5.87
CA ILE A 8 2.64 -2.39 -6.08
C ILE A 8 1.16 -2.13 -6.43
N GLN A 9 0.57 -2.93 -7.31
CA GLN A 9 -0.84 -2.84 -7.66
C GLN A 9 -1.74 -3.09 -6.45
N PHE A 10 -1.41 -4.11 -5.64
CA PHE A 10 -2.12 -4.39 -4.41
C PHE A 10 -2.05 -3.20 -3.45
N TYR A 11 -0.86 -2.65 -3.21
CA TYR A 11 -0.66 -1.48 -2.37
C TYR A 11 -1.51 -0.28 -2.83
N ASP A 12 -1.50 0.04 -4.12
CA ASP A 12 -2.24 1.17 -4.67
C ASP A 12 -3.75 1.02 -4.46
N LYS A 13 -4.33 -0.12 -4.85
CA LYS A 13 -5.78 -0.39 -4.69
C LYS A 13 -6.22 -0.37 -3.23
N VAL A 14 -5.41 -0.98 -2.36
CA VAL A 14 -5.76 -1.08 -0.94
C VAL A 14 -5.56 0.24 -0.22
N SER A 15 -4.70 1.14 -0.70
CA SER A 15 -4.57 2.49 -0.13
C SER A 15 -5.89 3.28 -0.21
N THR A 16 -6.62 3.17 -1.34
CA THR A 16 -7.97 3.73 -1.47
C THR A 16 -8.95 3.07 -0.50
N LEU A 17 -8.95 1.75 -0.40
CA LEU A 17 -9.85 1.02 0.51
C LEU A 17 -9.59 1.40 1.98
N LEU A 18 -8.32 1.48 2.40
CA LEU A 18 -7.93 1.88 3.75
C LEU A 18 -8.32 3.32 4.09
N SER A 19 -8.39 4.20 3.08
CA SER A 19 -8.88 5.57 3.29
C SER A 19 -10.40 5.63 3.58
N ALA A 20 -11.15 4.62 3.12
CA ALA A 20 -12.59 4.49 3.38
C ALA A 20 -12.89 3.63 4.63
N ASP A 21 -12.11 2.57 4.86
CA ASP A 21 -12.24 1.64 5.97
C ASP A 21 -10.86 1.15 6.43
N ALA A 22 -10.41 1.64 7.57
CA ALA A 22 -9.12 1.28 8.17
C ALA A 22 -9.02 -0.20 8.59
N THR A 23 -10.14 -0.92 8.69
CA THR A 23 -10.21 -2.32 9.18
C THR A 23 -10.20 -3.36 8.06
N VAL A 24 -10.19 -2.94 6.79
CA VAL A 24 -10.32 -3.81 5.61
C VAL A 24 -9.28 -4.95 5.53
N LEU A 25 -8.14 -4.82 6.23
CA LEU A 25 -7.07 -5.82 6.29
C LEU A 25 -6.97 -6.61 7.60
N ASP A 26 -7.82 -6.34 8.60
CA ASP A 26 -7.64 -6.91 9.95
C ASP A 26 -7.77 -8.44 9.97
N ASN A 27 -8.66 -8.99 9.15
CA ASN A 27 -8.81 -10.44 8.99
C ASN A 27 -7.78 -11.06 8.02
N TYR A 28 -6.89 -10.26 7.42
CA TYR A 28 -5.95 -10.68 6.39
C TYR A 28 -4.49 -10.30 6.76
N PRO A 29 -3.91 -10.91 7.82
CA PRO A 29 -2.62 -10.51 8.36
C PRO A 29 -1.45 -10.61 7.36
N LYS A 30 -1.51 -11.56 6.42
CA LYS A 30 -0.50 -11.68 5.35
C LYS A 30 -0.56 -10.52 4.36
N LEU A 31 -1.77 -10.07 4.03
CA LEU A 31 -1.99 -8.92 3.14
C LEU A 31 -1.65 -7.60 3.84
N LYS A 32 -2.01 -7.47 5.12
CA LYS A 32 -1.59 -6.35 5.98
C LYS A 32 -0.06 -6.23 6.03
N ARG A 33 0.64 -7.36 6.16
CA ARG A 33 2.10 -7.41 6.09
C ARG A 33 2.62 -7.01 4.71
N ASN A 34 2.06 -7.53 3.62
CA ASN A 34 2.48 -7.17 2.26
C ASN A 34 2.37 -5.66 2.02
N TYR A 35 1.23 -5.06 2.37
CA TYR A 35 1.01 -3.61 2.29
C TYR A 35 2.10 -2.82 3.03
N ALA A 36 2.37 -3.18 4.29
CA ALA A 36 3.39 -2.52 5.10
C ALA A 36 4.83 -2.71 4.56
N GLU A 37 5.14 -3.86 3.95
CA GLU A 37 6.47 -4.11 3.36
C GLU A 37 6.69 -3.35 2.04
N VAL A 38 5.63 -3.09 1.27
CA VAL A 38 5.71 -2.25 0.06
C VAL A 38 5.96 -0.79 0.44
N GLU A 39 5.26 -0.27 1.46
CA GLU A 39 5.43 1.11 1.93
C GLU A 39 6.85 1.41 2.43
N LYS A 40 7.53 0.40 3.02
CA LYS A 40 8.91 0.53 3.51
C LYS A 40 9.96 0.59 2.41
N GLN A 41 9.63 0.29 1.16
CA GLN A 41 10.61 0.30 0.06
C GLN A 41 11.10 1.74 -0.18
N PRO A 42 12.42 2.03 -0.12
CA PRO A 42 12.92 3.41 -0.07
C PRO A 42 12.43 4.31 -1.20
N LYS A 43 12.39 3.80 -2.43
CA LYS A 43 11.91 4.54 -3.60
C LYS A 43 10.40 4.78 -3.58
N ILE A 44 9.63 3.81 -3.08
CA ILE A 44 8.17 3.92 -2.96
C ILE A 44 7.82 4.89 -1.84
N ALA A 45 8.46 4.77 -0.67
CA ALA A 45 8.31 5.70 0.45
C ALA A 45 8.63 7.14 0.05
N ALA A 46 9.71 7.35 -0.72
CA ALA A 46 10.08 8.67 -1.25
C ALA A 46 8.99 9.21 -2.19
N TYR A 47 8.48 8.39 -3.11
CA TYR A 47 7.42 8.79 -4.03
C TYR A 47 6.12 9.13 -3.30
N ILE A 48 5.68 8.32 -2.34
CA ILE A 48 4.45 8.56 -1.56
C ILE A 48 4.53 9.90 -0.80
N LYS A 49 5.70 10.25 -0.27
CA LYS A 49 5.91 11.53 0.43
C LYS A 49 5.81 12.74 -0.49
N SER A 50 6.21 12.62 -1.76
CA SER A 50 6.25 13.73 -2.71
C SER A 50 5.05 13.78 -3.66
N ARG A 51 4.27 12.70 -3.79
CA ARG A 51 3.15 12.65 -4.74
C ARG A 51 2.04 13.63 -4.33
N PRO A 52 1.38 14.32 -5.28
CA PRO A 52 0.19 15.11 -4.98
C PRO A 52 -0.90 14.25 -4.33
N GLN A 53 -1.60 14.80 -3.35
CA GLN A 53 -2.81 14.19 -2.82
C GLN A 53 -3.96 14.44 -3.79
N THR A 54 -4.59 13.37 -4.27
CA THR A 54 -5.73 13.44 -5.18
C THR A 54 -6.92 12.68 -4.57
N SER A 55 -8.12 13.15 -4.87
CA SER A 55 -9.39 12.65 -4.29
C SER A 55 -9.99 11.43 -5.01
N PHE A 56 -9.19 10.74 -5.83
CA PHE A 56 -9.60 9.73 -6.84
C PHE A 56 -10.28 10.33 -8.09
#